data_AF-A0A1G3RKV0-F1
#
_entry.id   AF-A0A1G3RKV0-F1
#
_cell.length_a   1.000
_cell.length_b   1.000
_cell.length_c   1.000
_cell.angle_alpha   90.00
_cell.angle_beta   90.00
_cell.angle_gamma   90.00
#
_symmetry.space_group_name_H-M   'P 1'
#
loop_
_entity.id
_entity.type
_entity.pdbx_description
1 polymer ?
#
loop_
_entity_poly.entity_id
_entity_poly.type
_entity_poly.pdbx_seq_one_letter_code
_entity_poly.pdbx_strand_id
1 'polypeptide(L)' 'MIALLVGIVFIAFAVFACLPGPLAWWQDVLAFLRGSLPVMAAFIGLIAVFIGVADIKDRVEAKKEEEEEAKAGKTE' A
#
# COMPACT_ATOMS: atom_id res chain seq x y z
N MET A 1 -8.23 18.55 -24.72
CA MET A 1 -9.10 19.44 -23.91
C MET A 1 -10.32 18.70 -23.35
N ILE A 2 -10.99 17.86 -24.14
CA ILE A 2 -12.19 17.10 -23.72
C ILE A 2 -11.95 16.25 -22.45
N ALA A 3 -10.84 15.50 -22.37
CA ALA A 3 -10.54 14.68 -21.19
C ALA A 3 -10.43 15.49 -19.89
N LEU A 4 -9.86 16.70 -19.96
CA LEU A 4 -9.69 17.59 -18.82
C LEU A 4 -11.05 18.17 -18.39
N LEU A 5 -11.90 18.53 -19.35
CA LEU A 5 -13.28 18.97 -19.10
C LEU A 5 -14.10 17.85 -18.43
N VAL A 6 -14.02 16.62 -18.95
CA VAL A 6 -14.70 15.45 -18.38
C VAL A 6 -14.21 15.19 -16.96
N GLY A 7 -12.90 15.24 -16.72
CA GLY A 7 -12.33 15.10 -15.38
C GLY A 7 -12.89 16.12 -14.39
N ILE A 8 -12.95 17.40 -14.77
CA ILE A 8 -13.52 18.46 -13.93
C ILE A 8 -15.00 18.23 -13.63
N VAL A 9 -15.80 17.82 -14.62
CA VAL A 9 -17.23 17.53 -14.42
C VAL A 9 -17.44 16.38 -13.43
N PHE A 10 -16.64 15.32 -13.52
CA PHE A 10 -16.71 14.19 -12.59
C PHE A 10 -16.32 14.60 -11.16
N ILE A 11 -15.29 15.44 -11.00
CA ILE A 11 -14.89 15.96 -9.69
C ILE A 11 -15.99 16.84 -9.10
N ALA A 12 -16.57 17.75 -9.89
CA ALA A 12 -17.68 18.61 -9.45
C ALA A 12 -18.90 17.79 -9.01
N PHE A 13 -19.23 16.73 -9.76
CA PHE A 13 -20.29 15.79 -9.40
C PHE A 13 -19.97 15.03 -8.11
N ALA A 14 -18.74 14.54 -7.94
CA ALA A 14 -18.33 13.84 -6.72
C ALA A 14 -18.44 14.74 -5.48
N VAL A 15 -18.03 16.00 -5.59
CA VAL A 15 -18.20 16.99 -4.51
C VAL A 15 -19.68 17.26 -4.24
N PHE A 16 -20.49 17.46 -5.29
CA PHE A 16 -21.93 17.70 -5.15
C PHE A 16 -22.68 16.52 -4.51
N ALA A 17 -22.33 15.28 -4.86
CA ALA A 17 -22.92 14.07 -4.30
C ALA A 17 -22.56 13.86 -2.81
N CYS A 18 -21.39 14.35 -2.39
CA CYS A 18 -20.91 14.30 -1.00
C CYS A 18 -21.45 15.44 -0.12
N LEU A 19 -21.99 16.53 -0.68
CA LEU A 19 -22.57 17.61 0.11
C LEU A 19 -23.91 17.18 0.75
N PRO A 20 -24.25 17.71 1.95
CA PRO A 20 -25.55 17.49 2.57
C PRO A 20 -26.65 18.12 1.69
N GLY A 21 -27.48 17.27 1.10
CA GLY A 21 -28.48 17.62 0.09
C GLY A 21 -29.31 16.38 -0.28
N PRO A 22 -30.07 16.40 -1.40
CA PRO A 22 -31.00 15.33 -1.73
C PRO A 22 -30.37 13.95 -1.97
N LEU A 23 -29.06 13.87 -2.26
CA LEU A 23 -28.35 12.60 -2.44
C LEU A 23 -27.66 12.12 -1.15
N ALA A 24 -27.00 13.00 -0.38
CA ALA A 24 -26.36 12.70 0.91
C ALA A 24 -25.44 11.45 0.94
N TRP A 25 -24.75 11.14 -0.17
CA TRP A 25 -23.91 9.93 -0.32
C TRP A 25 -22.63 9.93 0.49
N TRP A 26 -22.39 10.96 1.30
CA TRP A 26 -21.25 11.02 2.21
C TRP A 26 -21.11 9.76 3.07
N GLN A 27 -22.22 9.22 3.58
CA GLN A 27 -22.19 8.00 4.40
C GLN A 27 -21.87 6.75 3.57
N ASP A 28 -22.40 6.63 2.36
CA ASP A 28 -22.12 5.51 1.46
C ASP A 28 -20.66 5.50 0.98
N VAL A 29 -20.10 6.69 0.69
CA VAL A 29 -18.68 6.84 0.35
C VAL A 29 -17.79 6.43 1.52
N LEU A 30 -18.12 6.85 2.74
CA LEU A 30 -17.41 6.42 3.94
C LEU A 30 -17.54 4.91 4.20
N ALA A 31 -18.70 4.33 3.94
CA ALA A 31 -18.93 2.88 4.06
C ALA A 31 -18.10 2.10 3.03
N PHE A 32 -18.06 2.56 1.77
CA PHE A 32 -17.24 1.97 0.73
C PHE A 32 -15.74 2.09 1.05
N LEU A 33 -15.29 3.26 1.52
CA LEU A 33 -13.90 3.47 1.89
C LEU A 33 -13.51 2.58 3.09
N ARG A 34 -14.36 2.51 4.12
CA ARG A 34 -14.15 1.60 5.27
C ARG A 34 -14.20 0.13 4.88
N GLY A 35 -15.01 -0.26 3.91
CA GLY A 35 -15.10 -1.63 3.43
C GLY A 35 -13.91 -2.04 2.54
N SER A 36 -13.41 -1.12 1.72
CA SER A 36 -12.29 -1.37 0.80
C SER A 36 -10.92 -1.28 1.47
N LEU A 37 -10.74 -0.42 2.48
CA LEU A 37 -9.49 -0.29 3.24
C LEU A 37 -8.94 -1.63 3.77
N PRO A 38 -9.71 -2.44 4.52
CA PRO A 38 -9.21 -3.68 5.11
C PRO A 38 -8.89 -4.73 4.03
N VAL A 39 -9.63 -4.74 2.93
CA VAL A 39 -9.33 -5.64 1.79
C VAL A 39 -7.99 -5.27 1.16
N MET A 40 -7.78 -3.99 0.83
CA MET A 40 -6.49 -3.52 0.31
C MET A 40 -5.35 -3.76 1.30
N ALA A 41 -5.57 -3.49 2.59
CA ALA A 41 -4.59 -3.71 3.64
C ALA A 41 -4.20 -5.19 3.76
N ALA A 42 -5.16 -6.12 3.61
CA ALA A 42 -4.88 -7.54 3.60
C ALA A 42 -4.03 -7.96 2.40
N PHE A 43 -4.36 -7.45 1.19
CA PHE A 43 -3.56 -7.73 -0.01
C PHE A 43 -2.14 -7.17 0.09
N ILE A 44 -1.99 -5.90 0.47
CA ILE A 44 -0.69 -5.25 0.64
C ILE A 44 0.09 -5.91 1.77
N GLY A 45 -0.56 -6.21 2.89
CA GLY A 45 0.06 -6.88 4.04
C GLY A 45 0.56 -8.28 3.71
N LEU A 46 -0.22 -9.05 2.95
CA LEU A 46 0.20 -10.37 2.47
C LEU A 46 1.45 -10.28 1.59
N ILE A 47 1.47 -9.35 0.63
CA ILE A 47 2.66 -9.11 -0.21
C ILE A 47 3.85 -8.68 0.65
N ALA A 48 3.64 -7.79 1.62
CA ALA A 48 4.69 -7.31 2.51
C ALA A 48 5.30 -8.43 3.38
N VAL A 49 4.50 -9.41 3.83
CA VAL A 49 5.01 -10.57 4.57
C VAL A 49 5.94 -11.41 3.69
N PHE A 50 5.56 -11.68 2.43
CA PHE A 50 6.42 -12.45 1.51
C PHE A 50 7.75 -11.73 1.23
N ILE A 51 7.71 -10.42 0.97
CA ILE A 51 8.92 -9.61 0.76
C ILE A 51 9.77 -9.56 2.03
N GLY A 52 9.16 -9.33 3.19
CA GLY A 52 9.86 -9.25 4.47
C GLY A 52 10.56 -10.55 4.86
N VAL A 53 9.93 -11.71 4.64
CA VAL A 53 10.57 -13.01 4.90
C VAL A 53 11.77 -13.25 3.99
N ALA A 54 11.67 -12.87 2.71
CA ALA A 54 12.79 -12.96 1.78
C ALA A 54 13.95 -12.02 2.18
N ASP A 55 13.65 -10.75 2.48
CA ASP A 55 14.64 -9.75 2.92
C ASP A 55 15.36 -10.16 4.22
N ILE A 56 14.62 -10.71 5.20
CA ILE A 56 15.22 -11.18 6.46
C ILE A 56 16.17 -12.35 6.23
N LYS A 57 15.78 -13.34 5.41
CA LYS A 57 16.65 -14.49 5.13
C LYS A 57 17.94 -14.06 4.43
N ASP A 58 17.82 -13.19 3.42
CA ASP A 58 18.95 -12.65 2.66
C ASP A 58 19.94 -11.90 3.58
N ARG A 59 19.41 -11.04 4.47
CA ARG A 59 20.22 -10.32 5.47
C ARG A 59 20.92 -11.24 6.47
N VAL A 60 20.29 -12.33 6.89
CA VAL A 60 20.88 -13.27 7.84
C VAL A 60 22.00 -14.07 7.17
N GLU A 61 21.82 -14.47 5.91
CA GLU A 61 22.82 -15.20 5.13
C GLU A 61 24.04 -14.32 4.83
N ALA A 62 23.82 -13.08 4.38
CA ALA A 62 24.88 -12.09 4.18
C ALA A 62 25.70 -11.82 5.45
N LYS A 63 25.04 -11.66 6.61
CA LYS A 63 25.73 -11.50 7.89
C LYS A 63 26.58 -12.72 8.26
N LYS A 64 26.13 -13.92 7.90
CA LYS A 64 26.83 -15.15 8.22
C LYS A 64 28.07 -15.34 7.36
N GLU A 65 28.00 -14.99 6.07
CA GLU A 65 29.16 -14.95 5.18
C GLU A 65 30.20 -13.91 5.65
N GLU A 66 29.77 -12.70 6.02
CA GLU A 66 30.67 -11.67 6.58
C GLU A 66 31.37 -12.16 7.87
N GLU A 67 30.66 -12.91 8.73
CA GLU A 67 31.24 -13.49 9.95
C GLU A 67 32.18 -14.68 9.66
N GLU A 68 31.91 -15.49 8.63
CA GLU A 68 32.78 -16.59 8.23
C GLU A 68 34.06 -16.08 7.56
N GLU A 69 33.99 -15.07 6.69
CA GLU A 69 35.18 -14.41 6.12
C GLU A 69 36.02 -13.73 7.22
N ALA A 70 35.39 -13.06 8.20
CA ALA A 70 36.09 -12.43 9.31
C ALA A 70 36.77 -13.43 10.26
N LYS A 71 36.29 -14.68 10.33
CA LYS A 71 36.92 -15.76 11.09
C LYS A 71 38.00 -16.47 10.28
N ALA A 72 37.80 -16.67 8.97
CA ALA A 72 38.79 -17.26 8.08
C ALA A 72 40.04 -16.36 7.95
N GLY A 73 39.87 -15.05 7.76
CA GLY A 73 40.98 -14.10 7.64
C GLY A 73 41.76 -13.80 8.93
N LYS A 74 41.34 -14.34 10.09
CA LYS A 74 42.10 -14.24 11.36
C LYS A 74 43.00 -15.45 11.63
N THR A 75 42.99 -16.46 10.76
CA THR A 75 43.74 -17.71 10.96
C THR A 75 44.98 -17.81 10.05
N GLU A 76 45.24 -16.81 9.20
CA GLU A 76 46.49 -16.66 8.43
C GLU A 76 47.44 -15.63 9.04
#